data_AF-A0A5R8QCS7-F1
#
_entry.id   AF-A0A5R8QCS7-F1
#
_cell.length_a   1.000
_cell.length_b   1.000
_cell.length_c   1.000
_cell.angle_alpha   90.00
_cell.angle_beta   90.00
_cell.angle_gamma   90.00
#
_symmetry.space_group_name_H-M   'P 1'
#
loop_
_entity.id
_entity.type
_entity.pdbx_description
1 polymer ?
#
loop_
_entity_poly.entity_id
_entity_poly.type
_entity_poly.pdbx_seq_one_letter_code
_entity_poly.pdbx_strand_id
1 'polypeptide(L)'
;MKFCKLMISFSLVVFGVLSSLFITATQQNISVQASQSTTPPPAAINEIFPDPGLAQEIQKILNKNSVSDQVTQAELSSIKYVYASSNKIENITGMEYLIHLTRLNLMNNQISDISPLASLEDLEYIHLDNNKITNVEPLANKKKALEIMVSDNQITDISSLLTLTMNSEVADSIIVYADDQTITKQIIPWSVDIDVVNSIVDTDGNIVSPNKISNSGSYVGQTINWNQLPTDLEEVSYNFSYIQQYVNNNGFTTYVRFSGKVVQPITQTKEMYTVTFIDQSVIYNSAAVSTDDLITQPISPTKDGYTFVGWNTVADGSGINWNFTENTMPANDITLYAQYTLNPITQPTESNTTTNNPIVLPTTGEKTSELLLFGLGMLFSASVIILSKKRMN
;
A
#
# COMPACT_ATOMS: atom_id res chain seq x y z
N MET A 1 57.26 -35.86 -11.57
CA MET A 1 58.36 -35.08 -10.95
C MET A 1 57.73 -34.25 -9.84
N LYS A 2 57.71 -34.65 -8.56
CA LYS A 2 58.77 -34.75 -7.54
C LYS A 2 59.34 -33.38 -7.11
N PHE A 3 59.20 -33.10 -5.81
CA PHE A 3 59.77 -32.02 -4.96
C PHE A 3 59.06 -30.64 -5.02
N CYS A 4 58.77 -29.95 -3.91
CA CYS A 4 59.61 -29.75 -2.72
C CYS A 4 58.80 -29.49 -1.41
N LYS A 5 59.37 -29.97 -0.28
CA LYS A 5 59.00 -29.70 1.12
C LYS A 5 59.57 -28.35 1.57
N LEU A 6 58.93 -27.67 2.54
CA LEU A 6 59.65 -27.17 3.72
C LEU A 6 58.73 -26.99 4.93
N MET A 7 59.12 -27.64 6.03
CA MET A 7 58.55 -27.60 7.38
C MET A 7 59.13 -26.43 8.19
N ILE A 8 58.37 -25.85 9.12
CA ILE A 8 58.87 -25.41 10.44
C ILE A 8 57.83 -25.80 11.51
N SER A 9 58.31 -26.41 12.60
CA SER A 9 57.61 -27.09 13.69
C SER A 9 57.51 -26.26 14.99
N PHE A 10 56.68 -26.74 15.93
CA PHE A 10 56.64 -26.63 17.42
C PHE A 10 55.27 -26.09 17.91
N SER A 11 54.57 -26.61 18.93
CA SER A 11 54.51 -27.88 19.68
C SER A 11 53.37 -27.74 20.73
N LEU A 12 52.61 -28.82 21.04
CA LEU A 12 51.89 -29.10 22.32
C LEU A 12 50.69 -28.16 22.71
N VAL A 13 49.47 -28.54 23.17
CA VAL A 13 48.89 -29.68 23.93
C VAL A 13 47.34 -29.73 23.74
N VAL A 14 46.81 -30.92 23.42
CA VAL A 14 45.58 -31.64 23.91
C VAL A 14 44.34 -30.87 24.45
N PHE A 15 43.14 -31.08 23.86
CA PHE A 15 41.98 -31.86 24.41
C PHE A 15 40.75 -31.81 23.48
N GLY A 16 39.87 -32.82 23.59
CA GLY A 16 38.69 -33.15 22.75
C GLY A 16 37.70 -32.00 22.49
N VAL A 17 36.71 -32.13 21.61
CA VAL A 17 35.70 -33.20 21.51
C VAL A 17 35.10 -33.18 20.09
N LEU A 18 34.70 -34.34 19.56
CA LEU A 18 33.87 -34.47 18.36
C LEU A 18 32.59 -33.63 18.50
N SER A 19 32.38 -32.63 17.64
CA SER A 19 31.06 -32.06 17.39
C SER A 19 30.66 -32.36 15.95
N SER A 20 29.72 -33.29 15.83
CA SER A 20 28.93 -33.58 14.64
C SER A 20 28.40 -32.30 13.98
N LEU A 21 28.53 -32.23 12.65
CA LEU A 21 27.81 -31.29 11.82
C LEU A 21 26.30 -31.47 12.06
N PHE A 22 25.68 -30.48 12.71
CA PHE A 22 24.27 -30.23 12.56
C PHE A 22 24.12 -29.09 11.55
N ILE A 23 23.75 -29.45 10.32
CA ILE A 23 23.17 -28.50 9.38
C ILE A 23 21.79 -28.17 9.93
N THR A 24 21.68 -27.14 10.76
CA THR A 24 20.37 -26.53 11.02
C THR A 24 20.01 -25.73 9.77
N ALA A 25 19.19 -26.34 8.92
CA ALA A 25 18.40 -25.61 7.95
C ALA A 25 17.64 -24.52 8.70
N THR A 26 17.92 -23.26 8.38
CA THR A 26 17.07 -22.14 8.78
C THR A 26 15.71 -22.36 8.14
N GLN A 27 14.79 -22.91 8.93
CA GLN A 27 13.37 -22.89 8.63
C GLN A 27 12.97 -21.41 8.63
N GLN A 28 12.78 -20.86 7.44
CA GLN A 28 12.29 -19.51 7.26
C GLN A 28 10.83 -19.50 7.71
N ASN A 29 10.64 -19.29 9.00
CA ASN A 29 9.37 -18.92 9.59
C ASN A 29 8.95 -17.58 8.97
N ILE A 30 8.02 -17.64 8.02
CA ILE A 30 7.09 -16.54 7.81
C ILE A 30 5.69 -17.14 7.82
N SER A 31 5.19 -17.40 9.03
CA SER A 31 3.76 -17.34 9.31
C SER A 31 3.57 -16.27 10.39
N VAL A 32 3.38 -15.03 9.94
CA VAL A 32 2.77 -13.99 10.78
C VAL A 32 1.40 -13.71 10.17
N GLN A 33 0.43 -14.58 10.48
CA GLN A 33 -0.95 -14.13 10.59
C GLN A 33 -1.20 -13.95 12.08
N ALA A 34 -1.36 -12.70 12.49
CA ALA A 34 -1.88 -12.38 13.80
C ALA A 34 -3.26 -13.03 13.92
N SER A 35 -3.35 -14.11 14.69
CA SER A 35 -4.63 -14.64 15.15
C SER A 35 -5.32 -13.52 15.91
N GLN A 36 -6.36 -12.92 15.34
CA GLN A 36 -7.26 -12.08 16.12
C GLN A 36 -7.81 -12.98 17.23
N SER A 37 -7.41 -12.71 18.48
CA SER A 37 -7.82 -13.51 19.63
C SER A 37 -9.34 -13.41 19.74
N THR A 38 -10.04 -14.52 19.56
CA THR A 38 -11.49 -14.57 19.67
C THR A 38 -11.90 -14.60 21.13
N THR A 39 -12.98 -13.88 21.47
CA THR A 39 -13.55 -13.91 22.81
C THR A 39 -14.41 -15.17 22.92
N PRO A 40 -14.06 -16.15 23.77
CA PRO A 40 -14.85 -17.37 23.87
C PRO A 40 -16.17 -17.12 24.62
N PRO A 41 -17.28 -17.78 24.24
CA PRO A 41 -18.51 -17.76 25.00
C PRO A 41 -18.34 -18.44 26.38
N PRO A 42 -19.05 -17.99 27.44
CA PRO A 42 -20.06 -16.95 27.43
C PRO A 42 -19.48 -15.54 27.40
N ALA A 43 -19.96 -14.72 26.47
CA ALA A 43 -19.57 -13.33 26.29
C ALA A 43 -20.70 -12.56 25.56
N ALA A 44 -20.57 -11.24 25.42
CA ALA A 44 -21.56 -10.45 24.68
C ALA A 44 -21.47 -10.77 23.17
N ILE A 45 -22.60 -10.70 22.45
CA ILE A 45 -22.61 -11.01 21.01
C ILE A 45 -21.59 -10.16 20.24
N ASN A 46 -21.50 -8.85 20.52
CA ASN A 46 -20.56 -7.95 19.87
C ASN A 46 -19.08 -8.13 20.29
N GLU A 47 -18.80 -8.91 21.34
CA GLU A 47 -17.44 -9.30 21.73
C GLU A 47 -16.99 -10.58 21.03
N ILE A 48 -17.93 -11.48 20.75
CA ILE A 48 -17.71 -12.73 20.00
C ILE A 48 -17.68 -12.45 18.49
N PHE A 49 -18.63 -11.64 18.01
CA PHE A 49 -18.80 -11.23 16.63
C PHE A 49 -18.55 -9.72 16.53
N PRO A 50 -17.30 -9.26 16.32
CA PRO A 50 -16.96 -7.84 16.35
C PRO A 50 -17.52 -7.03 15.17
N ASP A 51 -17.86 -7.68 14.05
CA ASP A 51 -18.50 -7.04 12.91
C ASP A 51 -19.96 -6.67 13.24
N PRO A 52 -20.36 -5.38 13.14
CA PRO A 52 -21.71 -4.96 13.51
C PRO A 52 -22.82 -5.63 12.70
N GLY A 53 -22.60 -5.90 11.41
CA GLY A 53 -23.57 -6.54 10.53
C GLY A 53 -23.80 -8.00 10.93
N LEU A 54 -22.72 -8.72 11.22
CA LEU A 54 -22.79 -10.10 11.71
C LEU A 54 -23.38 -10.18 13.12
N ALA A 55 -22.94 -9.31 14.04
CA ALA A 55 -23.45 -9.26 15.42
C ALA A 55 -24.97 -9.04 15.45
N GLN A 56 -25.48 -8.12 14.62
CA GLN A 56 -26.92 -7.88 14.49
C GLN A 56 -27.65 -9.11 13.96
N GLU A 57 -27.07 -9.85 13.01
CA GLU A 57 -27.71 -11.05 12.48
C GLU A 57 -27.77 -12.16 13.53
N ILE A 58 -26.69 -12.40 14.27
CA ILE A 58 -26.67 -13.37 15.38
C ILE A 58 -27.66 -12.96 16.48
N GLN A 59 -27.74 -11.68 16.81
CA GLN A 59 -28.71 -11.15 17.77
C GLN A 59 -30.16 -11.44 17.35
N LYS A 60 -30.50 -11.26 16.07
CA LYS A 60 -31.83 -11.62 15.53
C LYS A 60 -32.10 -13.12 15.59
N ILE A 61 -31.15 -13.95 15.15
CA ILE A 61 -31.28 -15.41 15.13
C ILE A 61 -31.56 -15.96 16.53
N LEU A 62 -30.87 -15.42 17.54
CA LEU A 62 -31.02 -15.82 18.94
C LEU A 62 -32.18 -15.10 19.67
N ASN A 63 -32.91 -14.21 18.98
CA ASN A 63 -33.99 -13.42 19.54
C ASN A 63 -33.59 -12.66 20.83
N LYS A 64 -32.38 -12.07 20.81
CA LYS A 64 -31.85 -11.25 21.91
C LYS A 64 -32.30 -9.80 21.74
N ASN A 65 -32.30 -9.02 22.82
CA ASN A 65 -32.75 -7.63 22.78
C ASN A 65 -31.65 -6.69 22.26
N SER A 66 -30.39 -7.03 22.52
CA SER A 66 -29.23 -6.21 22.18
C SER A 66 -28.03 -7.07 21.77
N VAL A 67 -27.16 -6.53 20.92
CA VAL A 67 -25.85 -7.14 20.61
C VAL A 67 -24.90 -7.15 21.81
N SER A 68 -25.22 -6.44 22.89
CA SER A 68 -24.48 -6.52 24.15
C SER A 68 -25.02 -7.61 25.10
N ASP A 69 -26.09 -8.31 24.72
CA ASP A 69 -26.60 -9.42 25.52
C ASP A 69 -25.62 -10.59 25.48
N GLN A 70 -25.46 -11.25 26.63
CA GLN A 70 -24.60 -12.42 26.77
C GLN A 70 -25.20 -13.62 26.05
N VAL A 71 -24.34 -14.40 25.40
CA VAL A 71 -24.68 -15.66 24.75
C VAL A 71 -23.71 -16.76 25.15
N THR A 72 -24.25 -17.94 25.35
CA THR A 72 -23.51 -19.16 25.74
C THR A 72 -23.15 -19.99 24.50
N GLN A 73 -22.19 -20.91 24.64
CA GLN A 73 -21.88 -21.86 23.57
C GLN A 73 -23.09 -22.72 23.20
N ALA A 74 -23.94 -23.08 24.16
CA ALA A 74 -25.15 -23.88 23.88
C ALA A 74 -26.15 -23.13 22.98
N GLU A 75 -26.29 -21.82 23.16
CA GLU A 75 -27.11 -20.97 22.28
C GLU A 75 -26.48 -20.88 20.88
N LEU A 76 -25.17 -20.66 20.79
CA LEU A 76 -24.46 -20.61 19.50
C LEU A 76 -24.52 -21.94 18.73
N SER A 77 -24.35 -23.07 19.44
CA SER A 77 -24.49 -24.42 18.88
C SER A 77 -25.91 -24.76 18.42
N SER A 78 -26.92 -23.97 18.80
CA SER A 78 -28.29 -24.15 18.27
C SER A 78 -28.49 -23.57 16.87
N ILE A 79 -27.58 -22.69 16.42
CA ILE A 79 -27.65 -22.02 15.13
C ILE A 79 -27.26 -22.99 14.01
N LYS A 80 -28.19 -23.25 13.10
CA LYS A 80 -27.97 -24.10 11.91
C LYS A 80 -27.90 -23.33 10.60
N TYR A 81 -28.47 -22.12 10.59
CA TYR A 81 -28.62 -21.30 9.39
C TYR A 81 -28.23 -19.87 9.70
N VAL A 82 -27.38 -19.29 8.86
CA VAL A 82 -27.04 -17.86 8.89
C VAL A 82 -27.22 -17.31 7.48
N TYR A 83 -28.15 -16.37 7.35
CA TYR A 83 -28.48 -15.71 6.08
C TYR A 83 -28.31 -14.20 6.23
N ALA A 84 -27.12 -13.71 5.87
CA ALA A 84 -26.68 -12.34 6.12
C ALA A 84 -26.16 -11.66 4.84
N SER A 85 -26.79 -11.93 3.70
CA SER A 85 -26.42 -11.31 2.42
C SER A 85 -26.63 -9.80 2.45
N SER A 86 -25.77 -9.02 1.78
CA SER A 86 -25.91 -7.55 1.66
C SER A 86 -25.92 -6.79 3.00
N ASN A 87 -25.21 -7.30 4.01
CA ASN A 87 -25.14 -6.71 5.35
C ASN A 87 -23.86 -5.90 5.61
N LYS A 88 -23.06 -5.63 4.58
CA LYS A 88 -21.77 -4.91 4.66
C LYS A 88 -20.77 -5.57 5.62
N ILE A 89 -20.86 -6.89 5.77
CA ILE A 89 -19.97 -7.67 6.65
C ILE A 89 -18.57 -7.68 6.04
N GLU A 90 -17.56 -7.36 6.84
CA GLU A 90 -16.14 -7.40 6.46
C GLU A 90 -15.40 -8.49 7.22
N ASN A 91 -15.80 -8.74 8.47
CA ASN A 91 -15.13 -9.68 9.37
C ASN A 91 -16.12 -10.73 9.89
N ILE A 92 -15.79 -12.02 9.72
CA ILE A 92 -16.62 -13.15 10.19
C ILE A 92 -16.04 -13.86 11.42
N THR A 93 -15.15 -13.19 12.15
CA THR A 93 -14.68 -13.64 13.47
C THR A 93 -15.87 -13.99 14.37
N GLY A 94 -15.75 -15.11 15.10
CA GLY A 94 -16.80 -15.66 15.95
C GLY A 94 -17.62 -16.77 15.27
N MET A 95 -17.60 -16.86 13.93
CA MET A 95 -18.29 -17.93 13.20
C MET A 95 -17.77 -19.33 13.55
N GLU A 96 -16.53 -19.46 13.99
CA GLU A 96 -15.95 -20.75 14.41
C GLU A 96 -16.68 -21.39 15.60
N TYR A 97 -17.47 -20.61 16.36
CA TYR A 97 -18.29 -21.10 17.47
C TYR A 97 -19.65 -21.67 17.01
N LEU A 98 -20.04 -21.49 15.75
CA LEU A 98 -21.30 -22.02 15.19
C LEU A 98 -21.13 -23.45 14.71
N ILE A 99 -20.69 -24.35 15.60
CA ILE A 99 -20.17 -25.69 15.27
C ILE A 99 -21.17 -26.65 14.58
N HIS A 100 -22.47 -26.32 14.54
CA HIS A 100 -23.52 -27.09 13.88
C HIS A 100 -24.18 -26.33 12.71
N LEU A 101 -23.50 -25.30 12.21
CA LEU A 101 -23.95 -24.52 11.06
C LEU A 101 -23.93 -25.40 9.80
N THR A 102 -25.08 -25.53 9.13
CA THR A 102 -25.21 -26.32 7.91
C THR A 102 -25.48 -25.47 6.67
N ARG A 103 -26.05 -24.27 6.81
CA ARG A 103 -26.25 -23.34 5.69
C ARG A 103 -25.76 -21.95 6.01
N LEU A 104 -24.91 -21.44 5.13
CA LEU A 104 -24.31 -20.13 5.23
C LEU A 104 -24.54 -19.35 3.94
N ASN A 105 -25.19 -18.20 4.04
CA ASN A 105 -25.28 -17.25 2.94
C ASN A 105 -24.78 -15.88 3.40
N LEU A 106 -23.62 -15.49 2.89
CA LEU A 106 -22.99 -14.18 3.10
C LEU A 106 -22.69 -13.49 1.76
N MET A 107 -23.47 -13.77 0.72
CA MET A 107 -23.30 -13.13 -0.59
C MET A 107 -23.39 -11.61 -0.51
N ASN A 108 -22.71 -10.89 -1.41
CA ASN A 108 -22.76 -9.42 -1.52
C ASN A 108 -22.31 -8.73 -0.22
N ASN A 109 -21.16 -9.13 0.31
CA ASN A 109 -20.53 -8.51 1.47
C ASN A 109 -19.12 -8.04 1.07
N GLN A 110 -18.22 -7.87 2.04
CA GLN A 110 -16.87 -7.35 1.82
C GLN A 110 -15.81 -8.26 2.48
N ILE A 111 -16.12 -9.55 2.62
CA ILE A 111 -15.33 -10.52 3.37
C ILE A 111 -14.10 -10.91 2.55
N SER A 112 -12.92 -10.88 3.17
CA SER A 112 -11.67 -11.35 2.55
C SER A 112 -11.08 -12.57 3.27
N ASP A 113 -11.21 -12.62 4.59
CA ASP A 113 -10.73 -13.72 5.42
C ASP A 113 -11.89 -14.66 5.81
N ILE A 114 -11.82 -15.90 5.34
CA ILE A 114 -12.77 -16.96 5.66
C ILE A 114 -12.19 -18.05 6.57
N SER A 115 -11.03 -17.79 7.20
CA SER A 115 -10.41 -18.72 8.15
C SER A 115 -11.31 -19.14 9.32
N PRO A 116 -12.26 -18.32 9.85
CA PRO A 116 -13.20 -18.76 10.88
C PRO A 116 -14.11 -19.92 10.45
N LEU A 117 -14.24 -20.19 9.15
CA LEU A 117 -15.04 -21.30 8.64
C LEU A 117 -14.29 -22.64 8.68
N ALA A 118 -12.97 -22.65 8.89
CA ALA A 118 -12.12 -23.83 8.70
C ALA A 118 -12.62 -25.07 9.49
N SER A 119 -13.01 -24.88 10.75
CA SER A 119 -13.47 -25.95 11.65
C SER A 119 -14.94 -26.37 11.48
N LEU A 120 -15.74 -25.68 10.66
CA LEU A 120 -17.17 -25.93 10.52
C LEU A 120 -17.44 -27.08 9.53
N GLU A 121 -17.16 -28.32 9.94
CA GLU A 121 -17.28 -29.52 9.07
C GLU A 121 -18.73 -29.88 8.67
N ASP A 122 -19.73 -29.33 9.37
CA ASP A 122 -21.15 -29.60 9.14
C ASP A 122 -21.78 -28.77 8.00
N LEU A 123 -21.03 -27.86 7.36
CA LEU A 123 -21.56 -27.02 6.28
C LEU A 123 -21.92 -27.82 5.03
N GLU A 124 -23.15 -27.61 4.55
CA GLU A 124 -23.72 -28.23 3.34
C GLU A 124 -23.85 -27.22 2.19
N TYR A 125 -24.34 -26.00 2.48
CA TYR A 125 -24.56 -24.94 1.48
C TYR A 125 -23.80 -23.70 1.90
N ILE A 126 -22.80 -23.31 1.10
CA ILE A 126 -21.87 -22.22 1.39
C ILE A 126 -21.89 -21.20 0.26
N HIS A 127 -22.57 -20.07 0.48
CA HIS A 127 -22.74 -19.03 -0.54
C HIS A 127 -22.00 -17.77 -0.09
N LEU A 128 -20.92 -17.45 -0.80
CA LEU A 128 -19.95 -16.41 -0.52
C LEU A 128 -19.69 -15.54 -1.77
N ASP A 129 -20.55 -15.60 -2.78
CA ASP A 129 -20.41 -14.81 -4.01
C ASP A 129 -20.36 -13.31 -3.73
N ASN A 130 -19.68 -12.57 -4.61
CA ASN A 130 -19.54 -11.11 -4.53
C ASN A 130 -18.99 -10.67 -3.16
N ASN A 131 -17.75 -11.08 -2.90
CA ASN A 131 -16.95 -10.72 -1.72
C ASN A 131 -15.52 -10.36 -2.17
N LYS A 132 -14.54 -10.37 -1.26
CA LYS A 132 -13.13 -10.04 -1.53
C LYS A 132 -12.20 -11.21 -1.21
N ILE A 133 -12.70 -12.45 -1.34
CA ILE A 133 -11.97 -13.67 -0.96
C ILE A 133 -10.85 -13.93 -1.96
N THR A 134 -9.67 -14.25 -1.44
CA THR A 134 -8.51 -14.66 -2.24
C THR A 134 -8.06 -16.09 -1.95
N ASN A 135 -8.33 -16.60 -0.74
CA ASN A 135 -7.94 -17.93 -0.29
C ASN A 135 -9.17 -18.77 0.08
N VAL A 136 -9.32 -19.93 -0.59
CA VAL A 136 -10.40 -20.90 -0.35
C VAL A 136 -9.99 -22.12 0.46
N GLU A 137 -8.74 -22.20 0.93
CA GLU A 137 -8.25 -23.31 1.76
C GLU A 137 -9.15 -23.64 2.98
N PRO A 138 -9.76 -22.66 3.70
CA PRO A 138 -10.70 -22.96 4.78
C PRO A 138 -11.93 -23.78 4.36
N LEU A 139 -12.23 -23.89 3.06
CA LEU A 139 -13.33 -24.69 2.51
C LEU A 139 -12.93 -26.12 2.15
N ALA A 140 -11.64 -26.48 2.17
CA ALA A 140 -11.12 -27.76 1.69
C ALA A 140 -11.76 -28.99 2.37
N ASN A 141 -12.08 -28.91 3.67
CA ASN A 141 -12.51 -30.05 4.48
C ASN A 141 -14.02 -30.06 4.78
N LYS A 142 -14.83 -29.41 3.95
CA LYS A 142 -16.30 -29.41 4.10
C LYS A 142 -16.89 -30.70 3.52
N LYS A 143 -16.67 -31.81 4.23
CA LYS A 143 -17.02 -33.18 3.79
C LYS A 143 -18.53 -33.37 3.53
N LYS A 144 -19.38 -32.52 4.11
CA LYS A 144 -20.83 -32.52 3.93
C LYS A 144 -21.32 -31.49 2.91
N ALA A 145 -20.42 -30.73 2.28
CA ALA A 145 -20.79 -29.74 1.29
C ALA A 145 -21.55 -30.41 0.13
N LEU A 146 -22.59 -29.74 -0.34
CA LEU A 146 -23.36 -30.04 -1.53
C LEU A 146 -23.18 -28.91 -2.55
N GLU A 147 -23.02 -27.68 -2.06
CA GLU A 147 -22.91 -26.49 -2.89
C GLU A 147 -21.96 -25.47 -2.27
N ILE A 148 -20.98 -25.03 -3.07
CA ILE A 148 -20.05 -23.95 -2.74
C ILE A 148 -20.11 -22.92 -3.87
N MET A 149 -20.57 -21.72 -3.54
CA MET A 149 -20.62 -20.59 -4.45
C MET A 149 -19.66 -19.51 -3.93
N VAL A 150 -18.61 -19.24 -4.70
CA VAL A 150 -17.53 -18.26 -4.43
C VAL A 150 -17.23 -17.44 -5.69
N SER A 151 -18.23 -17.27 -6.56
CA SER A 151 -18.11 -16.46 -7.78
C SER A 151 -17.94 -14.98 -7.44
N ASP A 152 -17.48 -14.17 -8.39
CA ASP A 152 -17.28 -12.73 -8.18
C ASP A 152 -16.39 -12.41 -6.96
N ASN A 153 -15.26 -13.13 -6.84
CA ASN A 153 -14.24 -12.93 -5.82
C ASN A 153 -12.87 -12.66 -6.49
N GLN A 154 -11.77 -12.85 -5.76
CA GLN A 154 -10.39 -12.58 -6.21
C GLN A 154 -9.52 -13.84 -6.10
N ILE A 155 -10.11 -15.02 -6.30
CA ILE A 155 -9.47 -16.31 -6.08
C ILE A 155 -8.55 -16.65 -7.26
N THR A 156 -7.30 -17.02 -6.96
CA THR A 156 -6.32 -17.46 -7.97
C THR A 156 -6.02 -18.95 -7.91
N ASP A 157 -6.27 -19.60 -6.79
CA ASP A 157 -5.88 -21.00 -6.54
C ASP A 157 -7.03 -21.75 -5.87
N ILE A 158 -7.52 -22.78 -6.56
CA ILE A 158 -8.58 -23.67 -6.07
C ILE A 158 -8.09 -25.11 -5.85
N SER A 159 -6.78 -25.35 -5.85
CA SER A 159 -6.19 -26.69 -5.67
C SER A 159 -6.61 -27.35 -4.36
N SER A 160 -6.79 -26.54 -3.30
CA SER A 160 -7.28 -27.00 -2.01
C SER A 160 -8.68 -27.62 -2.05
N LEU A 161 -9.50 -27.33 -3.07
CA LEU A 161 -10.86 -27.86 -3.18
C LEU A 161 -10.92 -29.29 -3.72
N LEU A 162 -9.81 -29.85 -4.22
CA LEU A 162 -9.75 -31.25 -4.68
C LEU A 162 -10.11 -32.25 -3.57
N THR A 163 -9.84 -31.90 -2.31
CA THR A 163 -10.14 -32.75 -1.15
C THR A 163 -11.64 -32.99 -0.98
N LEU A 164 -12.51 -32.09 -1.46
CA LEU A 164 -13.96 -32.27 -1.43
C LEU A 164 -14.40 -33.47 -2.27
N THR A 165 -13.74 -33.68 -3.41
CA THR A 165 -13.98 -34.83 -4.29
C THR A 165 -13.55 -36.15 -3.65
N MET A 166 -12.41 -36.12 -2.95
CA MET A 166 -11.76 -37.32 -2.42
C MET A 166 -12.36 -37.81 -1.10
N ASN A 167 -12.87 -36.91 -0.27
CA ASN A 167 -13.26 -37.19 1.11
C ASN A 167 -14.74 -36.86 1.42
N SER A 168 -15.60 -36.80 0.40
CA SER A 168 -17.03 -36.52 0.58
C SER A 168 -17.72 -37.58 1.46
N GLU A 169 -18.52 -37.12 2.42
CA GLU A 169 -19.39 -37.94 3.27
C GLU A 169 -20.84 -38.00 2.74
N VAL A 170 -21.15 -37.27 1.67
CA VAL A 170 -22.49 -37.23 1.06
C VAL A 170 -22.58 -38.12 -0.17
N ALA A 171 -23.78 -38.66 -0.43
CA ALA A 171 -24.05 -39.51 -1.59
C ALA A 171 -24.39 -38.70 -2.86
N ASP A 172 -24.80 -37.44 -2.68
CA ASP A 172 -25.21 -36.53 -3.75
C ASP A 172 -24.01 -35.83 -4.40
N SER A 173 -24.18 -35.24 -5.58
CA SER A 173 -23.11 -34.52 -6.26
C SER A 173 -22.77 -33.19 -5.58
N ILE A 174 -21.50 -32.77 -5.66
CA ILE A 174 -21.05 -31.44 -5.21
C ILE A 174 -20.96 -30.48 -6.39
N ILE A 175 -21.44 -29.26 -6.18
CA ILE A 175 -21.30 -28.14 -7.11
C ILE A 175 -20.36 -27.10 -6.51
N VAL A 176 -19.32 -26.71 -7.27
CA VAL A 176 -18.40 -25.63 -6.93
C VAL A 176 -18.41 -24.60 -8.06
N TYR A 177 -18.95 -23.41 -7.79
CA TYR A 177 -18.93 -22.27 -8.70
C TYR A 177 -17.99 -21.20 -8.17
N ALA A 178 -16.89 -20.99 -8.90
CA ALA A 178 -15.90 -19.96 -8.68
C ALA A 178 -15.73 -19.14 -9.97
N ASP A 179 -16.85 -18.81 -10.63
CA ASP A 179 -16.84 -18.05 -11.87
C ASP A 179 -16.55 -16.55 -11.63
N ASP A 180 -16.26 -15.83 -12.70
CA ASP A 180 -16.20 -14.37 -12.73
C ASP A 180 -15.26 -13.72 -11.70
N GLN A 181 -14.14 -14.39 -11.42
CA GLN A 181 -13.09 -13.83 -10.56
C GLN A 181 -12.45 -12.60 -11.21
N THR A 182 -12.19 -11.56 -10.41
CA THR A 182 -11.48 -10.36 -10.85
C THR A 182 -10.23 -10.16 -10.02
N ILE A 183 -9.06 -10.36 -10.62
CA ILE A 183 -7.77 -10.26 -9.95
C ILE A 183 -7.03 -9.03 -10.47
N THR A 184 -6.82 -8.03 -9.60
CA THR A 184 -6.04 -6.84 -9.95
C THR A 184 -4.65 -6.94 -9.33
N LYS A 185 -3.62 -7.01 -10.18
CA LYS A 185 -2.22 -6.99 -9.74
C LYS A 185 -1.80 -5.58 -9.30
N GLN A 186 -0.65 -5.50 -8.63
CA GLN A 186 -0.04 -4.21 -8.30
C GLN A 186 0.32 -3.46 -9.58
N ILE A 187 0.11 -2.15 -9.59
CA ILE A 187 0.44 -1.30 -10.72
C ILE A 187 1.95 -1.34 -11.02
N ILE A 188 2.31 -1.37 -12.31
CA ILE A 188 3.70 -1.34 -12.76
C ILE A 188 3.94 -0.16 -13.71
N PRO A 189 5.18 0.35 -13.81
CA PRO A 189 5.56 1.28 -14.87
C PRO A 189 5.27 0.72 -16.26
N TRP A 190 4.87 1.60 -17.18
CA TRP A 190 4.79 1.27 -18.59
C TRP A 190 6.16 0.86 -19.13
N SER A 191 6.15 -0.15 -20.00
CA SER A 191 7.29 -0.60 -20.78
C SER A 191 6.77 -1.03 -22.15
N VAL A 192 7.63 -0.93 -23.17
CA VAL A 192 7.33 -1.42 -24.52
C VAL A 192 7.00 -2.92 -24.51
N ASP A 193 7.66 -3.67 -23.63
CA ASP A 193 7.45 -5.09 -23.41
C ASP A 193 7.13 -5.32 -21.92
N ILE A 194 6.06 -6.08 -21.65
CA ILE A 194 5.57 -6.40 -20.30
C ILE A 194 5.35 -7.90 -20.18
N ASP A 195 5.90 -8.48 -19.12
CA ASP A 195 5.76 -9.89 -18.78
C ASP A 195 5.06 -10.06 -17.44
N VAL A 196 4.06 -10.94 -17.39
CA VAL A 196 3.31 -11.27 -16.18
C VAL A 196 3.25 -12.77 -15.98
N VAL A 197 3.66 -13.24 -14.81
CA VAL A 197 3.56 -14.66 -14.44
C VAL A 197 2.10 -15.03 -14.19
N ASN A 198 1.65 -16.10 -14.84
CA ASN A 198 0.35 -16.71 -14.65
C ASN A 198 0.33 -17.54 -13.35
N SER A 199 -0.49 -17.11 -12.41
CA SER A 199 -0.64 -17.72 -11.09
C SER A 199 -2.01 -18.37 -10.87
N ILE A 200 -2.75 -18.66 -11.96
CA ILE A 200 -4.07 -19.29 -11.86
C ILE A 200 -3.90 -20.80 -11.79
N VAL A 201 -4.36 -21.42 -10.71
CA VAL A 201 -4.18 -22.83 -10.39
C VAL A 201 -5.54 -23.53 -10.29
N ASP A 202 -5.70 -24.63 -11.03
CA ASP A 202 -6.91 -25.46 -10.97
C ASP A 202 -6.93 -26.42 -9.78
N THR A 203 -8.00 -27.20 -9.68
CA THR A 203 -8.18 -28.22 -8.63
C THR A 203 -7.10 -29.30 -8.65
N ASP A 204 -6.50 -29.61 -9.79
CA ASP A 204 -5.43 -30.62 -9.88
C ASP A 204 -4.04 -30.04 -9.56
N GLY A 205 -3.96 -28.75 -9.24
CA GLY A 205 -2.71 -28.04 -9.00
C GLY A 205 -1.97 -27.61 -10.27
N ASN A 206 -2.62 -27.68 -11.44
CA ASN A 206 -2.02 -27.28 -12.71
C ASN A 206 -2.30 -25.80 -13.00
N ILE A 207 -1.41 -25.18 -13.78
CA ILE A 207 -1.61 -23.80 -14.25
C ILE A 207 -2.67 -23.77 -15.34
N VAL A 208 -3.73 -23.00 -15.12
CA VAL A 208 -4.80 -22.79 -16.11
C VAL A 208 -4.28 -21.90 -17.22
N SER A 209 -4.25 -22.42 -18.45
CA SER A 209 -3.85 -21.62 -19.61
C SER A 209 -4.88 -20.52 -19.90
N PRO A 210 -4.45 -19.29 -20.26
CA PRO A 210 -5.36 -18.22 -20.61
C PRO A 210 -6.16 -18.56 -21.87
N ASN A 211 -7.45 -18.23 -21.88
CA ASN A 211 -8.31 -18.43 -23.06
C ASN A 211 -8.43 -17.17 -23.94
N LYS A 212 -8.05 -16.01 -23.41
CA LYS A 212 -8.00 -14.72 -24.12
C LYS A 212 -6.94 -13.83 -23.47
N ILE A 213 -6.14 -13.16 -24.28
CA ILE A 213 -5.11 -12.22 -23.83
C ILE A 213 -5.34 -10.90 -24.57
N SER A 214 -5.33 -9.77 -23.86
CA SER A 214 -5.51 -8.43 -24.45
C SER A 214 -4.32 -8.05 -25.34
N ASN A 215 -4.45 -7.00 -26.14
CA ASN A 215 -3.34 -6.35 -26.86
C ASN A 215 -2.43 -7.31 -27.65
N SER A 216 -3.01 -8.38 -28.22
CA SER A 216 -2.29 -9.42 -28.96
C SER A 216 -1.16 -10.10 -28.16
N GLY A 217 -1.28 -10.16 -26.83
CA GLY A 217 -0.33 -10.84 -25.97
C GLY A 217 -0.27 -12.35 -26.24
N SER A 218 0.83 -12.97 -25.81
CA SER A 218 1.15 -14.37 -26.03
C SER A 218 1.43 -15.10 -24.73
N TYR A 219 1.23 -16.42 -24.69
CA TYR A 219 1.49 -17.24 -23.52
C TYR A 219 2.57 -18.28 -23.84
N VAL A 220 3.69 -18.23 -23.11
CA VAL A 220 4.84 -19.12 -23.30
C VAL A 220 5.31 -19.60 -21.93
N GLY A 221 5.32 -20.92 -21.73
CA GLY A 221 5.61 -21.51 -20.43
C GLY A 221 4.52 -21.13 -19.41
N GLN A 222 4.89 -20.31 -18.43
CA GLN A 222 3.98 -19.76 -17.40
C GLN A 222 3.84 -18.22 -17.50
N THR A 223 4.41 -17.60 -18.53
CA THR A 223 4.45 -16.14 -18.65
C THR A 223 3.50 -15.66 -19.74
N ILE A 224 2.70 -14.65 -19.42
CA ILE A 224 1.95 -13.84 -20.38
C ILE A 224 2.87 -12.69 -20.82
N ASN A 225 3.12 -12.59 -22.12
CA ASN A 225 4.07 -11.65 -22.70
C ASN A 225 3.32 -10.72 -23.64
N TRP A 226 3.46 -9.41 -23.42
CA TRP A 226 3.01 -8.37 -24.34
C TRP A 226 4.23 -7.64 -24.88
N ASN A 227 4.35 -7.58 -26.21
CA ASN A 227 5.46 -6.90 -26.87
C ASN A 227 4.92 -5.75 -27.73
N GLN A 228 5.73 -4.72 -27.90
CA GLN A 228 5.38 -3.55 -28.74
C GLN A 228 4.08 -2.85 -28.29
N LEU A 229 3.90 -2.69 -26.98
CA LEU A 229 2.73 -2.02 -26.43
C LEU A 229 2.68 -0.53 -26.81
N PRO A 230 1.49 0.04 -27.03
CA PRO A 230 1.33 1.47 -27.28
C PRO A 230 1.50 2.28 -25.99
N THR A 231 1.90 3.54 -26.12
CA THR A 231 2.26 4.45 -25.01
C THR A 231 1.07 5.04 -24.25
N ASP A 232 -0.15 4.85 -24.73
CA ASP A 232 -1.40 5.35 -24.13
C ASP A 232 -2.13 4.27 -23.31
N LEU A 233 -1.49 3.12 -23.09
CA LEU A 233 -2.11 1.99 -22.42
C LEU A 233 -2.12 2.15 -20.88
N GLU A 234 -3.29 1.92 -20.27
CA GLU A 234 -3.48 1.96 -18.81
C GLU A 234 -3.49 0.56 -18.16
N GLU A 235 -3.76 -0.50 -18.92
CA GLU A 235 -3.71 -1.88 -18.43
C GLU A 235 -3.46 -2.90 -19.54
N VAL A 236 -2.92 -4.06 -19.16
CA VAL A 236 -3.02 -5.31 -19.93
C VAL A 236 -3.77 -6.35 -19.11
N SER A 237 -4.36 -7.35 -19.77
CA SER A 237 -5.14 -8.37 -19.08
C SER A 237 -5.23 -9.68 -19.83
N TYR A 238 -5.53 -10.74 -19.09
CA TYR A 238 -5.88 -12.05 -19.66
C TYR A 238 -7.08 -12.65 -18.93
N ASN A 239 -7.84 -13.46 -19.65
CA ASN A 239 -8.95 -14.22 -19.11
C ASN A 239 -8.56 -15.70 -19.01
N PHE A 240 -9.19 -16.40 -18.08
CA PHE A 240 -9.08 -17.84 -17.92
C PHE A 240 -10.46 -18.46 -17.77
N SER A 241 -10.57 -19.74 -18.11
CA SER A 241 -11.78 -20.53 -17.91
C SER A 241 -11.38 -21.98 -17.75
N TYR A 242 -11.92 -22.61 -16.73
CA TYR A 242 -11.72 -23.99 -16.36
C TYR A 242 -13.06 -24.58 -15.94
N ILE A 243 -13.38 -25.74 -16.49
CA ILE A 243 -14.58 -26.51 -16.14
C ILE A 243 -14.13 -27.95 -16.04
N GLN A 244 -14.43 -28.58 -14.91
CA GLN A 244 -14.07 -29.97 -14.68
C GLN A 244 -15.20 -30.71 -13.99
N GLN A 245 -15.37 -31.97 -14.37
CA GLN A 245 -16.21 -32.91 -13.67
C GLN A 245 -15.31 -34.03 -13.16
N TYR A 246 -15.34 -34.25 -11.85
CA TYR A 246 -14.68 -35.38 -11.21
C TYR A 246 -15.72 -36.43 -10.86
N VAL A 247 -15.38 -37.70 -11.04
CA VAL A 247 -16.22 -38.83 -10.61
C VAL A 247 -15.34 -39.76 -9.81
N ASN A 248 -15.70 -40.01 -8.55
CA ASN A 248 -14.96 -40.95 -7.72
C ASN A 248 -15.45 -42.40 -7.94
N ASN A 249 -14.78 -43.36 -7.32
CA ASN A 249 -15.06 -44.80 -7.49
C ASN A 249 -16.49 -45.22 -7.08
N ASN A 250 -17.18 -44.39 -6.30
CA ASN A 250 -18.55 -44.65 -5.84
C ASN A 250 -19.60 -44.01 -6.77
N GLY A 251 -19.20 -43.39 -7.88
CA GLY A 251 -20.08 -42.69 -8.82
C GLY A 251 -20.50 -41.29 -8.38
N PHE A 252 -19.99 -40.83 -7.22
CA PHE A 252 -20.20 -39.48 -6.74
C PHE A 252 -19.46 -38.49 -7.64
N THR A 253 -20.13 -37.38 -7.96
CA THR A 253 -19.67 -36.39 -8.94
C THR A 253 -19.40 -35.05 -8.27
N THR A 254 -18.28 -34.42 -8.60
CA THR A 254 -18.00 -33.01 -8.27
C THR A 254 -17.89 -32.22 -9.57
N TYR A 255 -18.71 -31.19 -9.70
CA TYR A 255 -18.70 -30.28 -10.84
C TYR A 255 -18.10 -28.94 -10.43
N VAL A 256 -17.04 -28.53 -11.12
CA VAL A 256 -16.27 -27.32 -10.82
C VAL A 256 -16.31 -26.38 -12.02
N ARG A 257 -16.63 -25.11 -11.77
CA ARG A 257 -16.43 -24.01 -12.71
C ARG A 257 -15.53 -22.96 -12.08
N PHE A 258 -14.54 -22.51 -12.83
CA PHE A 258 -13.57 -21.51 -12.38
C PHE A 258 -13.17 -20.64 -13.55
N SER A 259 -13.51 -19.35 -13.49
CA SER A 259 -13.27 -18.42 -14.59
C SER A 259 -13.01 -17.02 -14.06
N GLY A 260 -12.41 -16.17 -14.88
CA GLY A 260 -12.14 -14.80 -14.46
C GLY A 260 -11.24 -14.01 -15.39
N LYS A 261 -10.92 -12.80 -14.95
CA LYS A 261 -10.02 -11.84 -15.58
C LYS A 261 -8.91 -11.45 -14.61
N VAL A 262 -7.67 -11.52 -15.07
CA VAL A 262 -6.50 -10.96 -14.39
C VAL A 262 -6.13 -9.66 -15.09
N VAL A 263 -6.09 -8.57 -14.32
CA VAL A 263 -5.75 -7.23 -14.76
C VAL A 263 -4.38 -6.86 -14.21
N GLN A 264 -3.50 -6.39 -15.08
CA GLN A 264 -2.23 -5.77 -14.74
C GLN A 264 -2.32 -4.28 -15.07
N PRO A 265 -2.60 -3.42 -14.07
CA PRO A 265 -2.59 -1.97 -14.26
C PRO A 265 -1.18 -1.47 -14.60
N ILE A 266 -1.12 -0.43 -15.41
CA ILE A 266 0.11 0.18 -15.92
C ILE A 266 0.04 1.69 -15.68
N THR A 267 1.14 2.28 -15.22
CA THR A 267 1.28 3.73 -15.08
C THR A 267 2.41 4.26 -15.94
N GLN A 268 2.20 5.37 -16.63
CA GLN A 268 3.27 6.03 -17.35
C GLN A 268 4.30 6.57 -16.36
N THR A 269 5.55 6.15 -16.49
CA THR A 269 6.65 6.76 -15.73
C THR A 269 7.14 7.97 -16.51
N LYS A 270 6.76 9.15 -16.03
CA LYS A 270 7.36 10.41 -16.48
C LYS A 270 8.71 10.58 -15.77
N GLU A 271 9.73 11.01 -16.51
CA GLU A 271 11.01 11.34 -15.90
C GLU A 271 10.84 12.53 -14.94
N MET A 272 11.55 12.52 -13.82
CA MET A 272 11.49 13.59 -12.83
C MET A 272 12.70 14.49 -13.00
N TYR A 273 12.46 15.80 -13.03
CA TYR A 273 13.51 16.81 -13.07
C TYR A 273 13.36 17.76 -11.87
N THR A 274 14.46 18.42 -11.50
CA THR A 274 14.48 19.35 -10.38
C THR A 274 14.23 20.77 -10.85
N VAL A 275 13.23 21.44 -10.25
CA VAL A 275 13.11 22.90 -10.29
C VAL A 275 13.71 23.48 -9.03
N THR A 276 14.64 24.42 -9.21
CA THR A 276 15.25 25.18 -8.10
C THR A 276 14.79 26.62 -8.15
N PHE A 277 14.24 27.12 -7.06
CA PHE A 277 13.83 28.51 -6.89
C PHE A 277 14.92 29.28 -6.16
N ILE A 278 15.45 30.34 -6.75
CA ILE A 278 16.50 31.18 -6.17
C ILE A 278 15.94 32.57 -5.84
N ASP A 279 16.10 32.99 -4.58
CA ASP A 279 15.87 34.37 -4.14
C ASP A 279 17.17 34.94 -3.60
N GLN A 280 17.56 36.15 -4.01
CA GLN A 280 18.77 36.84 -3.50
C GLN A 280 20.04 35.95 -3.49
N SER A 281 20.23 35.16 -4.55
CA SER A 281 21.34 34.21 -4.71
C SER A 281 21.39 33.03 -3.73
N VAL A 282 20.31 32.80 -2.96
CA VAL A 282 20.13 31.61 -2.11
C VAL A 282 19.00 30.74 -2.64
N ILE A 283 19.09 29.43 -2.40
CA ILE A 283 18.00 28.49 -2.71
C ILE A 283 16.84 28.79 -1.76
N TYR A 284 15.73 29.23 -2.33
CA TYR A 284 14.49 29.55 -1.63
C TYR A 284 13.60 28.30 -1.47
N ASN A 285 13.48 27.51 -2.54
CA ASN A 285 12.71 26.27 -2.57
C ASN A 285 13.26 25.35 -3.67
N SER A 286 12.98 24.06 -3.60
CA SER A 286 13.24 23.12 -4.68
C SER A 286 12.22 21.98 -4.65
N ALA A 287 11.86 21.48 -5.82
CA ALA A 287 10.98 20.32 -5.95
C ALA A 287 11.41 19.44 -7.13
N ALA A 288 11.19 18.14 -7.01
CA ALA A 288 11.21 17.22 -8.15
C ALA A 288 9.81 17.20 -8.77
N VAL A 289 9.71 17.41 -10.08
CA VAL A 289 8.44 17.45 -10.83
C VAL A 289 8.59 16.59 -12.08
N SER A 290 7.55 15.83 -12.43
CA SER A 290 7.56 14.98 -13.62
C SER A 290 7.53 15.82 -14.89
N THR A 291 8.15 15.34 -15.96
CA THR A 291 8.07 15.98 -17.29
C THR A 291 6.63 16.24 -17.69
N ASP A 292 6.39 17.38 -18.32
CA ASP A 292 5.09 17.85 -18.79
C ASP A 292 4.06 18.14 -17.69
N ASP A 293 4.38 17.95 -16.40
CA ASP A 293 3.50 18.37 -15.31
C ASP A 293 3.69 19.86 -14.98
N LEU A 294 2.64 20.49 -14.46
CA LEU A 294 2.73 21.86 -13.95
C LEU A 294 3.52 21.89 -12.63
N ILE A 295 4.39 22.90 -12.51
CA ILE A 295 5.11 23.14 -11.26
C ILE A 295 4.16 23.80 -10.26
N THR A 296 4.17 23.35 -8.99
CA THR A 296 3.41 24.04 -7.94
C THR A 296 4.12 25.35 -7.57
N GLN A 297 3.40 26.47 -7.62
CA GLN A 297 3.96 27.77 -7.24
C GLN A 297 4.34 27.77 -5.74
N PRO A 298 5.60 28.10 -5.38
CA PRO A 298 5.97 28.23 -3.98
C PRO A 298 5.34 29.49 -3.37
N ILE A 299 5.31 29.56 -2.03
CA ILE A 299 4.91 30.78 -1.32
C ILE A 299 5.76 31.95 -1.85
N SER A 300 5.13 33.08 -2.16
CA SER A 300 5.85 34.23 -2.71
C SER A 300 6.85 34.79 -1.69
N PRO A 301 8.13 35.01 -2.07
CA PRO A 301 9.13 35.57 -1.18
C PRO A 301 8.84 37.04 -0.87
N THR A 302 9.41 37.54 0.22
CA THR A 302 9.25 38.94 0.66
C THR A 302 10.60 39.63 0.72
N LYS A 303 10.63 40.90 0.30
CA LYS A 303 11.84 41.73 0.28
C LYS A 303 11.50 43.17 0.65
N ASP A 304 12.10 43.68 1.71
CA ASP A 304 11.83 45.03 2.23
C ASP A 304 12.03 46.11 1.16
N GLY A 305 11.02 46.98 1.00
CA GLY A 305 11.05 48.06 0.01
C GLY A 305 10.81 47.61 -1.44
N TYR A 306 10.49 46.33 -1.69
CA TYR A 306 10.18 45.80 -3.01
C TYR A 306 8.84 45.04 -3.04
N THR A 307 8.22 44.95 -4.22
CA THR A 307 7.06 44.10 -4.52
C THR A 307 7.54 42.92 -5.36
N PHE A 308 7.21 41.70 -4.94
CA PHE A 308 7.49 40.48 -5.72
C PHE A 308 6.64 40.45 -6.98
N VAL A 309 7.28 40.22 -8.13
CA VAL A 309 6.63 40.26 -9.46
C VAL A 309 6.38 38.86 -9.99
N GLY A 310 7.25 37.91 -9.67
CA GLY A 310 7.16 36.55 -10.18
C GLY A 310 8.52 35.87 -10.27
N TRP A 311 8.53 34.73 -10.96
CA TRP A 311 9.70 33.89 -11.15
C TRP A 311 10.16 33.96 -12.62
N ASN A 312 11.45 34.11 -12.88
CA ASN A 312 12.01 34.20 -14.24
C ASN A 312 13.11 33.16 -14.46
N THR A 313 13.27 32.64 -15.68
CA THR A 313 14.32 31.64 -15.99
C THR A 313 15.75 32.18 -15.94
N VAL A 314 15.93 33.51 -15.91
CA VAL A 314 17.23 34.19 -15.82
C VAL A 314 17.23 35.18 -14.66
N ALA A 315 18.34 35.26 -13.93
CA ALA A 315 18.46 36.06 -12.72
C ALA A 315 18.24 37.58 -12.92
N ASP A 316 18.62 38.12 -14.08
CA ASP A 316 18.47 39.53 -14.42
C ASP A 316 17.08 39.90 -14.96
N GLY A 317 16.15 38.94 -15.02
CA GLY A 317 14.79 39.13 -15.52
C GLY A 317 14.66 39.16 -17.05
N SER A 318 15.74 38.95 -17.81
CA SER A 318 15.71 38.92 -19.28
C SER A 318 15.14 37.64 -19.87
N GLY A 319 14.97 36.61 -19.04
CA GLY A 319 14.44 35.31 -19.43
C GLY A 319 12.91 35.27 -19.52
N ILE A 320 12.38 34.06 -19.48
CA ILE A 320 10.93 33.81 -19.55
C ILE A 320 10.35 33.98 -18.14
N ASN A 321 9.30 34.79 -18.02
CA ASN A 321 8.48 34.83 -16.81
C ASN A 321 7.68 33.54 -16.72
N TRP A 322 7.93 32.76 -15.67
CA TRP A 322 7.32 31.45 -15.49
C TRP A 322 5.85 31.57 -15.12
N ASN A 323 4.99 30.97 -15.95
CA ASN A 323 3.56 30.87 -15.73
C ASN A 323 3.21 29.48 -15.18
N PHE A 324 2.86 29.39 -13.89
CA PHE A 324 2.55 28.14 -13.22
C PHE A 324 1.24 27.47 -13.69
N THR A 325 0.43 28.12 -14.52
CA THR A 325 -0.77 27.53 -15.13
C THR A 325 -0.57 27.07 -16.57
N GLU A 326 0.52 27.45 -17.22
CA GLU A 326 0.77 27.17 -18.65
C GLU A 326 2.10 26.45 -18.89
N ASN A 327 3.15 26.77 -18.13
CA ASN A 327 4.46 26.18 -18.28
C ASN A 327 4.56 24.87 -17.52
N THR A 328 4.96 23.83 -18.25
CA THR A 328 5.19 22.50 -17.73
C THR A 328 6.69 22.26 -17.50
N MET A 329 7.00 21.25 -16.67
CA MET A 329 8.38 20.86 -16.41
C MET A 329 9.03 20.28 -17.67
N PRO A 330 10.15 20.86 -18.16
CA PRO A 330 10.84 20.33 -19.34
C PRO A 330 11.65 19.07 -18.98
N ALA A 331 12.18 18.39 -20.01
CA ALA A 331 13.05 17.23 -19.86
C ALA A 331 14.51 17.60 -19.46
N ASN A 332 14.66 18.52 -18.51
CA ASN A 332 15.93 18.91 -17.89
C ASN A 332 15.68 19.67 -16.57
N ASP A 333 16.67 19.68 -15.68
CA ASP A 333 16.64 20.53 -14.49
C ASP A 333 16.54 22.01 -14.88
N ILE A 334 15.76 22.79 -14.12
CA ILE A 334 15.60 24.23 -14.34
C ILE A 334 15.83 25.03 -13.06
N THR A 335 16.19 26.30 -13.24
CA THR A 335 16.30 27.27 -12.14
C THR A 335 15.42 28.48 -12.44
N LEU A 336 14.64 28.90 -11.45
CA LEU A 336 13.75 30.04 -11.50
C LEU A 336 14.17 31.08 -10.46
N TYR A 337 14.30 32.34 -10.87
CA TYR A 337 14.82 33.43 -10.06
C TYR A 337 13.71 34.42 -9.69
N ALA A 338 13.63 34.77 -8.41
CA ALA A 338 12.66 35.73 -7.90
C ALA A 338 12.93 37.14 -8.47
N GLN A 339 11.88 37.78 -9.02
CA GLN A 339 11.95 39.12 -9.59
C GLN A 339 11.14 40.12 -8.76
N TYR A 340 11.63 41.35 -8.68
CA TYR A 340 11.12 42.39 -7.78
C TYR A 340 11.05 43.76 -8.45
N THR A 341 10.06 44.56 -8.09
CA THR A 341 9.97 45.99 -8.43
C THR A 341 10.13 46.83 -7.18
N LEU A 342 10.93 47.90 -7.23
CA LEU A 342 11.12 48.81 -6.09
C LEU A 342 9.79 49.53 -5.77
N ASN A 343 9.42 49.56 -4.49
CA ASN A 343 8.21 50.24 -4.05
C ASN A 343 8.40 51.77 -4.15
N PRO A 344 7.37 52.53 -4.56
CA PRO A 344 7.45 53.98 -4.61
C PRO A 344 7.70 54.56 -3.20
N ILE A 345 8.67 55.47 -3.10
CA ILE A 345 9.01 56.14 -1.85
C ILE A 345 7.88 57.12 -1.52
N THR A 346 7.13 56.88 -0.45
CA THR A 346 6.18 57.86 0.08
C THR A 346 6.94 58.82 1.00
N GLN A 347 7.06 60.10 0.63
CA GLN A 347 7.59 61.12 1.54
C GLN A 347 6.58 61.36 2.68
N PRO A 348 7.02 61.48 3.95
CA PRO A 348 6.14 61.87 5.04
C PRO A 348 5.74 63.34 4.84
N THR A 349 4.44 63.64 4.87
CA THR A 349 3.93 65.01 5.00
C THR A 349 4.23 65.51 6.41
N GLU A 350 5.23 66.39 6.55
CA GLU A 350 5.52 67.09 7.80
C GLU A 350 4.33 67.96 8.23
N SER A 351 3.73 67.63 9.37
CA SER A 351 2.83 68.54 10.09
C SER A 351 3.68 69.45 10.97
N ASN A 352 3.79 70.71 10.55
CA ASN A 352 4.52 71.74 11.28
C ASN A 352 3.73 72.19 12.51
N THR A 353 4.23 71.92 13.71
CA THR A 353 3.99 72.75 14.89
C THR A 353 5.30 73.15 15.54
N THR A 354 5.64 74.42 15.34
CA THR A 354 6.78 75.15 15.87
C THR A 354 6.64 75.46 17.35
N THR A 355 7.73 75.36 18.11
CA THR A 355 8.12 76.44 19.05
C THR A 355 9.63 76.45 19.26
N ASN A 356 10.21 77.63 19.05
CA ASN A 356 11.63 77.95 19.08
C ASN A 356 12.21 77.95 20.49
N ASN A 357 13.42 77.40 20.67
CA ASN A 357 14.38 77.88 21.65
C ASN A 357 15.82 77.65 21.15
N PRO A 358 16.76 78.60 21.34
CA PRO A 358 18.11 78.49 20.79
C PRO A 358 18.95 77.47 21.57
N ILE A 359 19.65 76.60 20.84
CA ILE A 359 20.51 75.54 21.40
C ILE A 359 21.78 76.19 21.98
N VAL A 360 21.95 76.09 23.30
CA VAL A 360 23.23 76.33 24.01
C VAL A 360 23.86 74.96 24.26
N LEU A 361 25.07 74.72 23.76
CA LEU A 361 25.82 73.48 24.02
C LEU A 361 26.44 73.50 25.44
N PRO A 362 26.22 72.48 26.30
CA PRO A 362 27.00 72.31 27.51
C PRO A 362 28.32 71.54 27.26
N THR A 363 29.40 72.02 27.87
CA THR A 363 30.73 71.38 27.93
C THR A 363 30.79 70.21 28.93
N THR A 364 31.72 69.30 28.67
CA THR A 364 32.03 68.01 29.32
C THR A 364 31.73 67.85 30.82
N GLY A 365 30.95 66.82 31.17
CA GLY A 365 31.10 66.07 32.43
C GLY A 365 29.93 66.07 33.42
N GLU A 366 28.73 65.63 33.03
CA GLU A 366 27.70 65.12 33.96
C GLU A 366 26.95 63.91 33.36
N LYS A 367 26.61 62.94 34.21
CA LYS A 367 25.71 61.82 33.86
C LYS A 367 24.27 62.22 34.22
N THR A 368 23.40 62.32 33.22
CA THR A 368 21.95 62.10 33.40
C THR A 368 21.35 61.41 32.19
N SER A 369 20.49 60.46 32.52
CA SER A 369 19.73 59.53 31.70
C SER A 369 18.55 60.22 31.01
N GLU A 370 18.10 59.63 29.88
CA GLU A 370 16.95 60.02 29.04
C GLU A 370 17.20 61.28 28.19
N LEU A 371 17.06 61.31 26.86
CA LEU A 371 16.03 60.72 25.99
C LEU A 371 16.55 60.64 24.53
N LEU A 372 15.90 59.77 23.75
CA LEU A 372 16.13 59.39 22.34
C LEU A 372 16.50 60.51 21.36
N LEU A 373 17.37 60.18 20.39
CA LEU A 373 16.97 60.31 18.98
C LEU A 373 17.66 59.30 18.04
N PHE A 374 16.84 58.74 17.17
CA PHE A 374 17.15 57.94 15.99
C PHE A 374 18.27 58.54 15.13
N GLY A 375 19.17 57.69 14.65
CA GLY A 375 20.10 58.06 13.59
C GLY A 375 21.23 57.05 13.41
N LEU A 376 21.07 56.21 12.37
CA LEU A 376 22.08 55.49 11.59
C LEU A 376 23.46 55.21 12.22
N GLY A 377 23.86 53.94 12.14
CA GLY A 377 25.20 53.61 11.64
C GLY A 377 25.98 52.58 12.44
N MET A 378 26.18 51.43 11.80
CA MET A 378 27.30 50.50 11.97
C MET A 378 27.48 49.79 13.31
N LEU A 379 27.20 48.49 13.33
CA LEU A 379 27.94 47.48 14.09
C LEU A 379 28.08 46.24 13.19
N PHE A 380 29.20 46.11 12.48
CA PHE A 380 30.32 45.21 12.83
C PHE A 380 29.89 43.76 13.13
N SER A 381 30.18 42.86 12.19
CA SER A 381 30.69 41.54 12.55
C SER A 381 31.95 41.27 11.73
N ALA A 382 33.08 41.67 12.31
CA ALA A 382 34.37 41.10 11.96
C ALA A 382 34.41 39.67 12.52
N SER A 383 34.54 38.68 11.65
CA SER A 383 35.12 37.38 11.98
C SER A 383 36.19 37.08 10.94
N VAL A 384 37.38 37.61 11.20
CA VAL A 384 38.63 37.18 10.58
C VAL A 384 39.07 35.93 11.35
N ILE A 385 39.02 34.77 10.71
CA ILE A 385 39.89 33.64 11.06
C ILE A 385 40.73 33.36 9.81
N ILE A 386 41.90 33.99 9.77
CA ILE A 386 43.03 33.56 8.95
C ILE A 386 43.82 32.59 9.82
N LEU A 387 43.88 31.32 9.42
CA LEU A 387 44.95 30.42 9.83
C LEU A 387 45.70 29.97 8.58
N SER A 388 46.74 30.73 8.25
CA SER A 388 47.80 30.29 7.36
C SER A 388 48.80 29.40 8.10
N LYS A 389 48.90 28.15 7.63
CA LYS A 389 50.13 27.37 7.38
C LYS A 389 51.29 27.48 8.40
N LYS A 390 51.60 26.36 9.06
CA LYS A 390 52.96 26.08 9.57
C LYS A 390 53.40 24.69 9.12
N ARG A 391 54.42 24.66 8.24
CA ARG A 391 55.33 23.52 8.02
C ARG A 391 56.58 23.75 8.88
N MET A 392 57.37 22.67 9.03
CA MET A 392 58.65 22.46 9.74
C MET A 392 58.44 21.62 11.01
N ASN A 393 59.02 20.43 11.17
CA ASN A 393 60.16 19.78 10.50
C ASN A 393 59.80 18.39 9.99
#